data_AF-A0A7C4GQG9-F1
#
_entry.id   AF-A0A7C4GQG9-F1
#
_cell.length_a   1.000
_cell.length_b   1.000
_cell.length_c   1.000
_cell.angle_alpha   90.00
_cell.angle_beta   90.00
_cell.angle_gamma   90.00
#
_symmetry.space_group_name_H-M   'P 1'
#
loop_
_entity.id
_entity.type
_entity.pdbx_description
1 polymer ?
#
loop_
_entity_poly.entity_id
_entity_poly.type
_entity_poly.pdbx_seq_one_letter_code
_entity_poly.pdbx_strand_id
1 'polypeptide(L)' 'MRVTKVVKRDGRIVEFDSFRIRRAIEMAMREVGKFDEATLEKVVKYVLDVIDRTFSDERPPHVEEIQDIVELALMKY' A
#
# COMPACT_ATOMS: atom_id res chain seq x y z
N MET A 1 -11.59 4.02 6.59
CA MET A 1 -10.20 3.60 6.85
C MET A 1 -9.80 4.16 8.21
N ARG A 2 -9.25 3.32 9.08
CA ARG A 2 -8.91 3.59 10.49
C ARG A 2 -7.46 4.03 10.69
N VAL A 3 -6.70 4.08 9.60
CA VAL A 3 -5.28 4.44 9.57
C VAL A 3 -5.15 5.80 8.91
N THR A 4 -4.62 6.76 9.66
CA THR A 4 -4.31 8.12 9.22
C THR A 4 -2.82 8.38 9.24
N LYS A 5 -2.00 7.46 9.77
CA LYS A 5 -0.56 7.64 9.97
C LYS A 5 0.27 6.46 9.45
N VAL A 6 1.52 6.72 9.12
CA VAL A 6 2.53 5.73 8.72
C VAL A 6 3.85 6.03 9.42
N VAL A 7 4.53 4.99 9.89
CA VAL A 7 5.88 5.10 10.45
C VAL A 7 6.94 4.87 9.36
N LYS A 8 7.76 5.88 9.09
CA LYS A 8 8.89 5.82 8.15
C LYS A 8 10.01 4.92 8.68
N ARG A 9 10.95 4.56 7.80
CA ARG A 9 12.17 3.77 8.13
C ARG A 9 13.02 4.40 9.24
N ASP A 10 13.05 5.73 9.28
CA ASP A 10 13.77 6.50 10.31
C ASP A 10 12.97 6.70 11.60
N GLY A 11 11.79 6.07 11.72
CA GLY A 11 10.91 6.18 12.88
C GLY A 11 9.97 7.40 12.85
N ARG A 12 10.09 8.32 11.88
CA ARG A 12 9.17 9.46 11.79
C ARG A 12 7.76 9.03 11.45
N ILE A 13 6.78 9.66 12.10
CA ILE A 13 5.36 9.46 11.80
C ILE A 13 4.92 10.53 10.81
N VAL A 14 4.27 10.12 9.73
CA VAL A 14 3.70 11.01 8.70
C VAL A 14 2.25 10.63 8.43
N GLU A 15 1.51 11.54 7.79
CA GLU A 15 0.16 11.26 7.34
C GLU A 15 0.15 10.13 6.29
N PHE A 16 -0.81 9.24 6.44
CA PHE A 16 -1.11 8.18 5.49
C PHE A 16 -1.72 8.79 4.23
N ASP A 17 -1.19 8.39 3.07
CA ASP A 17 -1.70 8.83 1.77
C ASP A 17 -1.85 7.61 0.86
N SER A 18 -3.10 7.20 0.61
CA SER A 18 -3.44 6.09 -0.26
C SER A 18 -2.99 6.31 -1.70
N PHE A 19 -2.87 7.56 -2.15
CA PHE A 19 -2.41 7.88 -3.49
C PHE A 19 -0.95 7.47 -3.71
N ARG A 20 -0.12 7.51 -2.65
CA ARG A 20 1.26 7.01 -2.73
C ARG A 20 1.31 5.51 -2.97
N ILE A 21 0.38 4.75 -2.40
CA ILE A 21 0.27 3.30 -2.61
C ILE A 21 -0.16 3.03 -4.06
N ARG A 22 -1.21 3.70 -4.55
CA ARG A 22 -1.65 3.56 -5.96
C ARG A 22 -0.51 3.88 -6.93
N ARG A 23 0.21 4.99 -6.73
CA ARG A 23 1.35 5.34 -7.59
C ARG A 23 2.47 4.31 -7.54
N ALA A 24 2.80 3.78 -6.37
CA ALA A 24 3.84 2.76 -6.25
C ALA A 24 3.49 1.49 -7.02
N ILE A 25 2.25 1.01 -6.89
CA ILE A 25 1.75 -0.17 -7.61
C ILE A 25 1.71 0.10 -9.12
N GLU A 26 1.21 1.26 -9.54
CA GLU A 26 1.19 1.66 -10.94
C GLU A 26 2.61 1.68 -11.56
N MET A 27 3.58 2.27 -10.87
CA MET A 27 4.97 2.30 -11.34
C MET A 27 5.53 0.89 -11.47
N ALA A 28 5.31 0.02 -10.48
CA ALA A 28 5.77 -1.37 -10.52
C ALA A 28 5.16 -2.15 -11.69
N MET A 29 3.84 -2.02 -11.93
CA MET A 29 3.17 -2.67 -13.06
C MET A 29 3.69 -2.16 -14.41
N ARG A 30 3.95 -0.86 -14.53
CA ARG A 30 4.49 -0.24 -15.75
C ARG A 30 5.92 -0.71 -16.02
N GLU A 31 6.75 -0.81 -15.00
CA GLU A 31 8.14 -1.24 -15.10
C GLU A 31 8.27 -2.67 -15.66
N VAL A 32 7.34 -3.55 -15.30
CA VAL A 32 7.28 -4.93 -15.83
C VAL A 32 6.43 -5.07 -17.10
N GLY A 33 5.90 -3.97 -17.65
CA GLY A 33 5.07 -3.97 -18.86
C GLY A 33 3.70 -4.64 -18.70
N LYS A 34 3.20 -4.81 -17.48
CA LYS A 34 1.91 -5.45 -17.16
C LYS A 34 0.85 -4.46 -16.65
N PHE A 35 0.95 -3.20 -17.04
CA PHE A 35 -0.01 -2.20 -16.63
C PHE A 35 -1.39 -2.46 -17.24
N ASP A 36 -2.37 -2.69 -16.37
CA ASP A 36 -3.80 -2.73 -16.67
C ASP A 36 -4.55 -1.96 -15.57
N GLU A 37 -5.33 -0.95 -15.96
CA GLU A 37 -6.01 -0.05 -15.01
C GLU A 37 -7.02 -0.83 -14.14
N ALA A 38 -7.73 -1.81 -14.71
CA ALA A 38 -8.69 -2.60 -13.97
C ALA A 38 -8.02 -3.49 -12.92
N THR A 39 -6.84 -4.02 -13.23
CA THR A 39 -6.02 -4.80 -12.28
C THR A 39 -5.39 -3.89 -11.23
N LEU A 40 -4.88 -2.71 -11.61
CA LEU A 40 -4.36 -1.71 -10.68
C LEU A 40 -5.39 -1.38 -9.59
N GLU A 41 -6.62 -1.04 -9.96
CA GLU A 41 -7.67 -0.68 -9.01
C GLU A 41 -8.03 -1.85 -8.07
N LYS A 42 -7.99 -3.10 -8.57
CA LYS A 42 -8.19 -4.30 -7.73
C LYS A 42 -7.06 -4.49 -6.72
N VAL A 43 -5.81 -4.37 -7.15
CA VAL A 43 -4.64 -4.52 -6.28
C VAL A 43 -4.62 -3.42 -5.22
N VAL A 44 -4.84 -2.16 -5.62
CA VAL A 44 -4.89 -1.01 -4.69
C VAL A 44 -5.97 -1.22 -3.65
N LYS A 45 -7.19 -1.58 -4.07
CA LYS A 45 -8.29 -1.85 -3.14
C LYS A 45 -7.93 -2.96 -2.17
N TYR A 46 -7.36 -4.06 -2.65
CA TYR A 46 -6.94 -5.17 -1.80
C TYR A 46 -5.90 -4.72 -0.76
N VAL A 47 -4.87 -3.98 -1.17
CA VAL A 47 -3.84 -3.46 -0.25
C VAL A 47 -4.46 -2.56 0.82
N LEU A 48 -5.34 -1.63 0.43
CA LEU A 48 -6.01 -0.74 1.38
C LEU A 48 -6.91 -1.51 2.36
N ASP A 49 -7.65 -2.51 1.88
CA ASP A 49 -8.49 -3.36 2.73
C ASP A 49 -7.64 -4.16 3.74
N VAL A 50 -6.48 -4.67 3.34
CA VAL A 50 -5.55 -5.38 4.25
C VAL A 50 -4.99 -4.42 5.29
N ILE A 51 -4.56 -3.22 4.88
CA ILE A 51 -4.06 -2.19 5.80
C ILE A 51 -5.15 -1.82 6.82
N ASP A 52 -6.36 -1.54 6.35
CA ASP A 52 -7.47 -1.11 7.20
C ASP A 52 -7.88 -2.17 8.20
N ARG A 53 -7.74 -3.46 7.86
CA ARG A 53 -8.03 -4.60 8.76
C ARG A 53 -6.94 -4.87 9.77
N THR A 54 -5.68 -4.61 9.42
CA THR A 54 -4.49 -5.01 10.20
C THR A 54 -4.00 -3.93 11.15
N PHE A 55 -4.20 -2.66 10.79
CA PHE A 55 -3.63 -1.52 11.50
C PHE A 55 -4.69 -0.51 11.97
N SER A 56 -4.28 0.39 12.85
CA SER A 56 -5.08 1.49 13.38
C SER A 56 -4.17 2.67 13.73
N ASP A 57 -4.73 3.81 14.12
CA ASP A 57 -3.91 4.94 14.59
C ASP A 57 -3.15 4.68 15.90
N GLU A 58 -3.62 3.72 16.71
CA GLU A 58 -2.91 3.25 17.91
C GLU A 58 -1.71 2.37 17.56
N ARG A 59 -1.76 1.69 16.40
CA ARG A 59 -0.67 0.88 15.84
C ARG A 59 -0.53 1.20 14.35
N PRO A 60 0.08 2.36 14.00
CA PRO A 60 0.26 2.73 12.61
C PRO A 60 1.22 1.77 11.91
N PRO A 61 0.99 1.43 10.63
CA PRO A 61 1.89 0.56 9.89
C PRO A 61 3.26 1.23 9.67
N HIS A 62 4.31 0.42 9.67
CA HIS A 62 5.60 0.81 9.13
C HIS A 62 5.59 0.79 7.60
N VAL A 63 6.43 1.62 6.97
CA VAL A 63 6.59 1.62 5.50
C VAL A 63 6.94 0.23 4.97
N GLU A 64 7.77 -0.54 5.67
CA GLU A 64 8.14 -1.90 5.24
C GLU A 64 6.93 -2.85 5.27
N GLU A 65 6.07 -2.77 6.29
CA GLU A 65 4.86 -3.60 6.35
C GLU A 65 3.90 -3.28 5.19
N ILE A 66 3.82 -2.02 4.76
CA ILE A 66 3.05 -1.64 3.57
C ILE A 66 3.71 -2.20 2.30
N GLN A 67 5.04 -2.19 2.21
CA GLN A 67 5.77 -2.77 1.07
C GLN A 67 5.51 -4.28 0.97
N ASP A 68 5.60 -5.02 2.07
CA ASP A 68 5.31 -6.46 2.11
C ASP A 68 3.89 -6.78 1.64
N ILE A 69 2.89 -5.99 2.06
CA ILE A 69 1.50 -6.15 1.62
C ILE A 69 1.36 -5.88 0.12
N VAL A 70 2.04 -4.85 -0.39
CA VAL A 70 2.04 -4.51 -1.82
C VAL A 70 2.69 -5.62 -2.65
N GLU A 71 3.85 -6.14 -2.22
CA GLU A 71 4.55 -7.24 -2.90
C GLU A 71 3.70 -8.51 -2.94
N LEU A 72 3.09 -8.88 -1.79
CA LEU A 72 2.18 -10.03 -1.73
C LEU A 72 0.96 -9.84 -2.63
N ALA A 73 0.41 -8.62 -2.69
CA ALA A 73 -0.71 -8.31 -3.56
C ALA A 73 -0.31 -8.47 -5.04
N LEU A 74 0.85 -7.95 -5.45
CA LEU A 74 1.34 -8.06 -6.82
C LEU A 74 1.69 -9.51 -7.24
N MET A 75 2.04 -10.40 -6.30
CA MET A 75 2.22 -11.82 -6.62
C MET A 75 0.90 -12.58 -6.82
N LYS A 76 -0.20 -12.06 -6.26
CA LYS A 76 -1.53 -12.69 -6.30
C LYS A 76 -2.32 -12.37 -7.56
N TYR A 77 -2.10 -11.19 -8.16
CA TYR A 77 -2.82 -10.68 -9.32
C TYR A 77 -1.95 -10.72 -10.58
#